data_AF-A0A7S7W4C8-F1
#
_entry.id   AF-A0A7S7W4C8-F1
#
_cell.length_a   1.000
_cell.length_b   1.000
_cell.length_c   1.000
_cell.angle_alpha   90.00
_cell.angle_beta   90.00
_cell.angle_gamma   90.00
#
_symmetry.space_group_name_H-M   'P 1'
#
loop_
_entity.id
_entity.type
_entity.pdbx_description
1 polymer ?
#
loop_
_entity_poly.entity_id
_entity_poly.type
_entity_poly.pdbx_seq_one_letter_code
_entity_poly.pdbx_strand_id
1 'polypeptide(L)'
;MAKSTRAPWERSNPRKRAGKSSKHLSPAQKSAAKARAHRAGRRYPNLVDNMRMAAKKKSSKKKSSKKTSKSKASKAKSTTSAKKTRKRNAKKAKSRKHRASAREKDPRGGLTAAGRKAFARKQGAHLRPGVTKPESEMTPQEMRRKGSWAVRFYGRAKLPPLVDGKGQPTRHALSAHAWGEPVPKTVAAARRIAAKGERLLARYRRAKVRA
;
A
#
# COMPACT_ATOMS: atom_id res chain seq x y z
N MET A 1 1.06 -52.51 22.14
CA MET A 1 2.32 -51.75 21.94
C MET A 1 2.10 -50.28 22.32
N ALA A 2 2.86 -49.77 23.30
CA ALA A 2 2.75 -48.38 23.76
C ALA A 2 3.32 -47.42 22.69
N LYS A 3 2.56 -46.38 22.34
CA LYS A 3 3.00 -45.35 21.38
C LYS A 3 4.15 -44.54 21.98
N SER A 4 5.32 -44.59 21.34
CA SER A 4 6.48 -43.75 21.65
C SER A 4 6.07 -42.27 21.77
N THR A 5 6.46 -41.63 22.88
CA THR A 5 6.20 -40.23 23.15
C THR A 5 7.02 -39.35 22.22
N ARG A 6 6.36 -38.74 21.22
CA ARG A 6 7.01 -37.74 20.34
C ARG A 6 7.67 -36.63 21.16
N ALA A 7 8.90 -36.31 20.77
CA ALA A 7 9.66 -35.20 21.31
C ALA A 7 8.84 -33.88 21.24
N PRO A 8 9.01 -32.95 22.19
CA PRO A 8 8.20 -31.73 22.25
C PRO A 8 8.17 -30.89 20.97
N TRP A 9 9.27 -30.87 20.20
CA TRP A 9 9.38 -30.14 18.92
C TRP A 9 8.70 -30.84 17.73
N GLU A 10 8.47 -32.15 17.82
CA GLU A 10 7.71 -32.95 16.83
C GLU A 10 6.18 -32.83 17.02
N ARG A 11 5.74 -32.07 18.03
CA ARG A 11 4.32 -31.88 18.34
C ARG A 11 3.72 -30.80 17.44
N SER A 12 2.67 -31.17 16.72
CA SER A 12 1.86 -30.19 15.97
C SER A 12 1.31 -29.09 16.88
N ASN A 13 1.22 -27.87 16.33
CA ASN A 13 0.77 -26.69 17.07
C ASN A 13 -0.57 -26.98 17.78
N PRO A 14 -0.68 -26.79 19.10
CA PRO A 14 -1.88 -27.15 19.86
C PRO A 14 -3.12 -26.39 19.41
N ARG A 15 -2.97 -25.18 18.84
CA ARG A 15 -4.09 -24.45 18.23
C ARG A 15 -4.58 -25.12 16.97
N LYS A 16 -3.67 -25.63 16.12
CA LYS A 16 -4.02 -26.41 14.94
C LYS A 16 -4.73 -27.71 15.35
N ARG A 17 -4.21 -28.42 16.36
CA ARG A 17 -4.87 -29.62 16.93
C ARG A 17 -6.29 -29.34 17.42
N ALA A 18 -6.51 -28.17 18.02
CA ALA A 18 -7.83 -27.73 18.47
C ALA A 18 -8.71 -27.09 17.38
N GLY A 19 -8.33 -27.17 16.09
CA GLY A 19 -9.06 -26.55 14.98
C GLY A 19 -9.08 -25.01 14.99
N LYS A 20 -8.23 -24.38 15.81
CA LYS A 20 -8.19 -22.92 16.00
C LYS A 20 -7.15 -22.29 15.07
N SER A 21 -7.58 -21.34 14.24
CA SER A 21 -6.69 -20.55 13.38
C SER A 21 -5.75 -19.64 14.18
N SER A 22 -4.59 -19.32 13.60
CA SER A 22 -3.67 -18.33 14.19
C SER A 22 -4.36 -16.96 14.33
N LYS A 23 -4.06 -16.24 15.40
CA LYS A 23 -4.70 -14.95 15.70
C LYS A 23 -3.70 -13.85 15.46
N HIS A 24 -3.84 -13.18 14.32
CA HIS A 24 -3.04 -12.00 13.99
C HIS A 24 -3.82 -10.73 14.33
N LEU A 25 -3.08 -9.65 14.64
CA LEU A 25 -3.68 -8.33 14.77
C LEU A 25 -4.28 -7.90 13.43
N SER A 26 -5.49 -7.35 13.48
CA SER A 26 -6.12 -6.73 12.32
C SER A 26 -5.29 -5.50 11.86
N PRO A 27 -5.41 -5.06 10.59
CA PRO A 27 -4.70 -3.87 10.12
C PRO A 27 -4.95 -2.61 10.98
N ALA A 28 -6.20 -2.43 11.45
CA ALA A 28 -6.56 -1.34 12.36
C ALA A 28 -5.93 -1.48 13.75
N GLN A 29 -5.74 -2.72 14.23
CA GLN A 29 -5.04 -2.95 15.48
C GLN A 29 -3.53 -2.64 15.35
N LYS A 30 -2.93 -2.99 14.21
CA LYS A 30 -1.52 -2.67 13.92
C LYS A 30 -1.27 -1.17 13.80
N SER A 31 -2.17 -0.41 13.17
CA SER A 31 -2.03 1.05 13.08
C SER A 31 -2.13 1.72 14.45
N ALA A 32 -3.06 1.29 15.29
CA ALA A 32 -3.20 1.79 16.65
C ALA A 32 -2.02 1.38 17.56
N ALA A 33 -1.45 0.18 17.39
CA ALA A 33 -0.22 -0.23 18.08
C ALA A 33 0.96 0.67 17.68
N LYS A 34 1.14 0.92 16.38
CA LYS A 34 2.19 1.80 15.85
C LYS A 34 2.06 3.24 16.38
N ALA A 35 0.86 3.80 16.37
CA ALA A 35 0.61 5.15 16.87
C ALA A 35 0.94 5.29 18.36
N ARG A 36 0.64 4.25 19.15
CA ARG A 36 0.98 4.24 20.59
C ARG A 36 2.48 4.12 20.83
N ALA A 37 3.16 3.25 20.09
CA ALA A 37 4.60 3.10 20.17
C ALA A 37 5.29 4.45 19.92
N HIS A 38 4.90 5.12 18.83
CA HIS A 38 5.41 6.44 18.47
C HIS A 38 5.12 7.51 19.53
N ARG A 39 3.90 7.55 20.08
CA ARG A 39 3.55 8.50 21.16
C ARG A 39 4.40 8.31 22.41
N ALA A 40 4.80 7.07 22.68
CA ALA A 40 5.59 6.73 23.86
C ALA A 40 7.10 6.68 23.58
N GLY A 41 7.57 7.16 22.43
CA GLY A 41 8.99 7.12 22.05
C GLY A 41 9.55 5.70 21.84
N ARG A 42 8.70 4.67 21.75
CA ARG A 42 9.11 3.28 21.57
C ARG A 42 9.18 2.92 20.09
N ARG A 43 10.24 2.22 19.68
CA ARG A 43 10.37 1.68 18.32
C ARG A 43 9.28 0.62 18.07
N TYR A 44 8.75 0.59 16.84
CA TYR A 44 7.79 -0.40 16.37
C TYR A 44 8.40 -1.17 15.19
N PRO A 45 8.25 -2.50 15.08
CA PRO A 45 7.35 -3.40 15.83
C PRO A 45 7.84 -3.75 17.25
N ASN A 46 6.92 -3.80 18.21
CA ASN A 46 7.21 -4.22 19.58
C ASN A 46 6.09 -5.10 20.17
N LEU A 47 6.41 -5.89 21.21
CA LEU A 47 5.47 -6.81 21.85
C LEU A 47 4.43 -6.08 22.72
N VAL A 48 4.85 -5.08 23.50
CA VAL A 48 4.01 -4.35 24.47
C VAL A 48 2.75 -3.77 23.82
N ASP A 49 2.91 -3.07 22.69
CA ASP A 49 1.79 -2.44 22.00
C ASP A 49 0.94 -3.46 21.23
N ASN A 50 1.59 -4.50 20.68
CA ASN A 50 0.89 -5.62 20.04
C ASN A 50 0.01 -6.39 21.05
N MET A 51 0.52 -6.68 22.25
CA MET A 51 -0.22 -7.35 23.33
C MET A 51 -1.41 -6.52 23.80
N ARG A 52 -1.23 -5.21 24.02
CA ARG A 52 -2.33 -4.33 24.43
C ARG A 52 -3.46 -4.33 23.41
N MET A 53 -3.12 -4.27 22.12
CA MET A 53 -4.12 -4.31 21.06
C MET A 53 -4.77 -5.70 20.90
N ALA A 54 -4.07 -6.78 21.25
CA ALA A 54 -4.64 -8.12 21.31
C ALA A 54 -5.62 -8.31 22.49
N ALA A 55 -5.33 -7.69 23.64
CA ALA A 55 -6.13 -7.77 24.87
C ALA A 55 -7.46 -6.98 24.81
N LYS A 56 -7.54 -5.94 23.97
CA LYS A 56 -8.72 -5.04 23.86
C LYS A 56 -10.04 -5.75 23.47
N LYS A 57 -9.99 -7.03 23.07
CA LYS A 57 -11.18 -7.86 22.80
C LYS A 57 -11.87 -8.39 24.07
N LYS A 58 -11.22 -8.37 25.25
CA LYS A 58 -11.80 -8.88 26.51
C LYS A 58 -12.62 -7.83 27.29
N SER A 59 -12.34 -6.54 27.14
CA SER A 59 -12.95 -5.50 27.99
C SER A 59 -14.32 -5.00 27.53
N SER A 60 -14.71 -5.23 26.27
CA SER A 60 -16.02 -4.79 25.76
C SER A 60 -17.20 -5.67 26.21
N LYS A 61 -16.95 -6.78 26.91
CA LYS A 61 -18.01 -7.65 27.46
C LYS A 61 -18.31 -7.40 28.95
N LYS A 62 -17.47 -6.61 29.65
CA LYS A 62 -17.61 -6.38 31.11
C LYS A 62 -18.14 -4.98 31.50
N LYS A 63 -18.39 -4.08 30.53
CA LYS A 63 -18.77 -2.68 30.80
C LYS A 63 -20.21 -2.32 30.38
N SER A 64 -21.11 -3.28 30.28
CA SER A 64 -22.52 -3.04 29.89
C SER A 64 -23.56 -3.53 30.91
N SER A 65 -23.19 -3.89 32.15
CA SER A 65 -24.12 -4.43 33.15
C SER A 65 -24.61 -3.43 34.20
N LYS A 66 -24.41 -2.11 34.03
CA LYS A 66 -24.93 -1.12 34.99
C LYS A 66 -25.47 0.12 34.31
N LYS A 67 -26.68 0.01 33.72
CA LYS A 67 -27.70 1.07 33.72
C LYS A 67 -29.05 0.52 33.24
N THR A 68 -29.96 0.42 34.21
CA THR A 68 -31.41 0.68 34.13
C THR A 68 -32.22 0.05 32.99
N SER A 69 -32.99 -0.95 33.40
CA SER A 69 -34.30 -1.36 32.89
C SER A 69 -35.16 -0.19 32.40
N LYS A 70 -35.51 -0.19 31.11
CA LYS A 70 -36.86 0.16 30.67
C LYS A 70 -37.16 -0.55 29.36
N SER A 71 -38.34 -1.14 29.35
CA SER A 71 -38.93 -2.02 28.34
C SER A 71 -38.94 -1.40 26.94
N LYS A 72 -38.81 -2.26 25.92
CA LYS A 72 -39.82 -2.39 24.87
C LYS A 72 -39.56 -3.65 24.05
N ALA A 73 -40.54 -4.54 24.10
CA ALA A 73 -40.64 -5.73 23.29
C ALA A 73 -40.55 -5.36 21.80
N SER A 74 -39.77 -6.13 21.04
CA SER A 74 -39.98 -6.27 19.60
C SER A 74 -39.43 -7.61 19.12
N LYS A 75 -40.37 -8.56 19.06
CA LYS A 75 -40.59 -9.51 17.97
C LYS A 75 -39.32 -10.13 17.35
N ALA A 76 -39.08 -11.39 17.71
CA ALA A 76 -38.23 -12.29 16.96
C ALA A 76 -38.65 -12.29 15.47
N LYS A 77 -37.76 -11.77 14.60
CA LYS A 77 -37.90 -11.87 13.15
C LYS A 77 -36.65 -12.55 12.61
N SER A 78 -36.89 -13.70 12.00
CA SER A 78 -36.01 -14.64 11.28
C SER A 78 -34.59 -14.15 10.94
N THR A 79 -33.62 -14.98 11.33
CA THR A 79 -32.16 -14.82 11.16
C THR A 79 -31.64 -14.98 9.72
N THR A 80 -32.52 -15.05 8.72
CA THR A 80 -32.14 -15.25 7.30
C THR A 80 -31.95 -13.94 6.51
N SER A 81 -32.43 -12.79 7.00
CA SER A 81 -32.33 -11.49 6.30
C SER A 81 -31.02 -10.70 6.58
N ALA A 82 -30.37 -10.94 7.72
CA ALA A 82 -29.14 -10.24 8.13
C ALA A 82 -27.89 -10.63 7.31
N LYS A 83 -27.90 -11.83 6.69
CA LYS A 83 -26.81 -12.31 5.82
C LYS A 83 -26.83 -11.61 4.45
N LYS A 84 -28.00 -11.25 3.93
CA LYS A 84 -28.20 -10.55 2.65
C LYS A 84 -27.80 -9.06 2.75
N THR A 85 -28.10 -8.40 3.86
CA THR A 85 -27.68 -7.00 4.14
C THR A 85 -26.18 -6.86 4.39
N ARG A 86 -25.55 -7.80 5.12
CA ARG A 86 -24.08 -7.84 5.27
C ARG A 86 -23.35 -8.07 3.95
N LYS A 87 -23.86 -8.93 3.06
CA LYS A 87 -23.27 -9.17 1.72
C LYS A 87 -23.44 -7.95 0.80
N ARG A 88 -24.58 -7.24 0.84
CA ARG A 88 -24.78 -5.96 0.12
C ARG A 88 -23.87 -4.83 0.63
N ASN A 89 -23.71 -4.67 1.94
CA ASN A 89 -22.80 -3.66 2.49
C ASN A 89 -21.33 -3.96 2.19
N ALA A 90 -20.92 -5.23 2.18
CA ALA A 90 -19.57 -5.61 1.76
C ALA A 90 -19.32 -5.33 0.27
N LYS A 91 -20.30 -5.59 -0.61
CA LYS A 91 -20.23 -5.22 -2.04
C LYS A 91 -20.16 -3.70 -2.22
N LYS A 92 -20.95 -2.92 -1.49
CA LYS A 92 -20.94 -1.43 -1.51
C LYS A 92 -19.62 -0.85 -0.97
N ALA A 93 -19.01 -1.46 0.03
CA ALA A 93 -17.70 -1.05 0.55
C ALA A 93 -16.57 -1.35 -0.45
N LYS A 94 -16.60 -2.50 -1.12
CA LYS A 94 -15.63 -2.85 -2.18
C LYS A 94 -15.72 -1.89 -3.37
N SER A 95 -16.92 -1.57 -3.86
CA SER A 95 -17.09 -0.63 -4.98
C SER A 95 -16.57 0.78 -4.67
N ARG A 96 -16.82 1.28 -3.45
CA ARG A 96 -16.28 2.58 -2.99
C ARG A 96 -14.75 2.58 -2.93
N LYS A 97 -14.12 1.47 -2.52
CA LYS A 97 -12.65 1.34 -2.49
C LYS A 97 -12.05 1.33 -3.89
N HIS A 98 -12.66 0.62 -4.85
CA HIS A 98 -12.21 0.64 -6.25
C HIS A 98 -12.33 2.03 -6.86
N ARG A 99 -13.46 2.73 -6.65
CA ARG A 99 -13.64 4.11 -7.11
C ARG A 99 -12.64 5.10 -6.49
N ALA A 100 -12.33 4.95 -5.21
CA ALA A 100 -11.29 5.75 -4.56
C ALA A 100 -9.90 5.48 -5.18
N SER A 101 -9.55 4.20 -5.42
CA SER A 101 -8.28 3.85 -6.05
C SER A 101 -8.15 4.31 -7.50
N ALA A 102 -9.26 4.42 -8.23
CA ALA A 102 -9.30 4.99 -9.57
C ALA A 102 -9.05 6.50 -9.55
N ARG A 103 -9.61 7.24 -8.57
CA ARG A 103 -9.36 8.69 -8.41
C ARG A 103 -7.93 9.02 -7.93
N GLU A 104 -7.30 8.11 -7.21
CA GLU A 104 -5.89 8.25 -6.78
C GLU A 104 -4.90 8.04 -7.95
N LYS A 105 -5.31 7.37 -9.02
CA LYS A 105 -4.47 6.98 -10.15
C LYS A 105 -4.81 7.83 -11.37
N ASP A 106 -3.82 8.45 -11.99
CA ASP A 106 -4.05 9.21 -13.22
C ASP A 106 -4.20 8.24 -14.41
N PRO A 107 -5.19 8.42 -15.29
CA PRO A 107 -5.31 7.66 -16.54
C PRO A 107 -4.16 7.92 -17.53
N ARG A 108 -3.59 9.14 -17.56
CA ARG A 108 -2.44 9.51 -18.41
C ARG A 108 -1.11 9.02 -17.84
N GLY A 109 -1.11 8.46 -16.62
CA GLY A 109 0.06 7.85 -15.98
C GLY A 109 0.47 8.51 -14.67
N GLY A 110 1.14 7.73 -13.80
CA GLY A 110 1.55 8.22 -12.47
C GLY A 110 0.41 8.32 -11.44
N LEU A 111 0.60 9.19 -10.44
CA LEU A 111 -0.34 9.44 -9.34
C LEU A 111 -0.90 10.86 -9.42
N THR A 112 -2.20 11.01 -9.22
CA THR A 112 -2.85 12.32 -9.09
C THR A 112 -2.39 13.02 -7.81
N ALA A 113 -2.65 14.33 -7.69
CA ALA A 113 -2.37 15.06 -6.44
C ALA A 113 -3.11 14.42 -5.25
N ALA A 114 -4.36 13.98 -5.45
CA ALA A 114 -5.12 13.23 -4.46
C ALA A 114 -4.47 11.87 -4.15
N GLY A 115 -3.94 11.18 -5.15
CA GLY A 115 -3.17 9.94 -5.00
C GLY A 115 -1.90 10.14 -4.15
N ARG A 116 -1.13 11.19 -4.40
CA ARG A 116 0.06 11.52 -3.59
C ARG A 116 -0.31 11.88 -2.16
N LYS A 117 -1.38 12.66 -1.94
CA LYS A 117 -1.92 12.93 -0.59
C LYS A 117 -2.37 11.64 0.11
N ALA A 118 -3.05 10.75 -0.60
CA ALA A 118 -3.47 9.46 -0.06
C ALA A 118 -2.27 8.56 0.27
N PHE A 119 -1.21 8.58 -0.55
CA PHE A 119 0.04 7.89 -0.27
C PHE A 119 0.72 8.45 0.98
N ALA A 120 0.82 9.77 1.13
CA ALA A 120 1.34 10.43 2.32
C ALA A 120 0.55 10.03 3.58
N ARG A 121 -0.79 10.01 3.52
CA ARG A 121 -1.61 9.55 4.66
C ARG A 121 -1.38 8.08 5.03
N LYS A 122 -1.16 7.21 4.03
CA LYS A 122 -1.01 5.76 4.23
C LYS A 122 0.40 5.38 4.69
N GLN A 123 1.43 5.98 4.08
CA GLN A 123 2.83 5.60 4.23
C GLN A 123 3.69 6.65 4.94
N GLY A 124 3.19 7.86 5.17
CA GLY A 124 3.92 8.95 5.82
C GLY A 124 4.90 9.70 4.92
N ALA A 125 5.05 9.31 3.65
CA ALA A 125 6.02 9.91 2.73
C ALA A 125 5.38 10.88 1.73
N HIS A 126 5.97 12.07 1.59
CA HIS A 126 5.54 13.11 0.68
C HIS A 126 6.18 12.92 -0.71
N LEU A 127 5.49 12.20 -1.60
CA LEU A 127 5.95 12.03 -2.97
C LEU A 127 5.87 13.37 -3.72
N ARG A 128 6.99 13.78 -4.31
CA ARG A 128 7.03 14.90 -5.27
C ARG A 128 6.45 14.45 -6.63
N PRO A 129 5.84 15.36 -7.41
CA PRO A 129 5.45 15.07 -8.79
C PRO A 129 6.67 14.77 -9.67
N GLY A 130 6.44 14.15 -10.82
CA GLY A 130 7.47 13.97 -11.84
C GLY A 130 7.97 15.32 -12.36
N VAL A 131 9.21 15.36 -12.83
CA VAL A 131 9.84 16.58 -13.35
C VAL A 131 9.47 16.73 -14.82
N THR A 132 8.58 17.68 -15.13
CA THR A 132 8.09 17.91 -16.51
C THR A 132 8.80 19.04 -17.25
N LYS A 133 9.65 19.81 -16.56
CA LYS A 133 10.39 20.94 -17.13
C LYS A 133 11.32 20.50 -18.28
N PRO A 134 11.59 21.39 -19.25
CA PRO A 134 12.62 21.16 -20.25
C PRO A 134 14.02 21.11 -19.60
N GLU A 135 14.97 20.50 -20.31
CA GLU A 135 16.31 20.23 -19.79
C GLU A 135 17.16 21.50 -19.53
N SER A 136 16.83 22.61 -20.18
CA SER A 136 17.42 23.94 -19.97
C SER A 136 17.04 24.54 -18.61
N GLU A 137 15.82 24.30 -18.13
CA GLU A 137 15.27 24.90 -16.91
C GLU A 137 15.38 24.01 -15.67
N MET A 138 15.89 22.78 -15.81
CA MET A 138 16.02 21.87 -14.69
C MET A 138 17.15 22.31 -13.76
N THR A 139 16.84 22.40 -12.47
CA THR A 139 17.85 22.48 -11.42
C THR A 139 18.69 21.18 -11.38
N PRO A 140 19.94 21.20 -10.86
CA PRO A 140 20.75 19.98 -10.72
C PRO A 140 20.02 18.87 -9.96
N GLN A 141 19.23 19.21 -8.93
CA GLN A 141 18.44 18.22 -8.19
C GLN A 141 17.31 17.61 -9.03
N GLU A 142 16.64 18.41 -9.87
CA GLU A 142 15.62 17.92 -10.81
C GLU A 142 16.23 16.99 -11.87
N MET A 143 17.41 17.33 -12.41
CA MET A 143 18.17 16.45 -13.32
C MET A 143 18.47 15.11 -12.67
N ARG A 144 18.96 15.11 -11.42
CA ARG A 144 19.21 13.88 -10.66
C ARG A 144 17.95 13.05 -10.51
N ARG A 145 16.81 13.66 -10.16
CA ARG A 145 15.54 12.96 -9.94
C ARG A 145 15.02 12.35 -11.24
N LYS A 146 14.97 13.13 -12.31
CA LYS A 146 14.48 12.68 -13.62
C LYS A 146 15.40 11.62 -14.23
N GLY A 147 16.71 11.85 -14.19
CA GLY A 147 17.70 10.88 -14.66
C GLY A 147 17.66 9.57 -13.89
N SER A 148 17.63 9.61 -12.56
CA SER A 148 17.53 8.39 -11.74
C SER A 148 16.24 7.61 -12.01
N TRP A 149 15.12 8.30 -12.21
CA TRP A 149 13.85 7.66 -12.57
C TRP A 149 13.94 7.00 -13.94
N ALA A 150 14.40 7.72 -14.97
CA ALA A 150 14.48 7.22 -16.33
C ALA A 150 15.35 5.95 -16.44
N VAL A 151 16.55 5.98 -15.83
CA VAL A 151 17.46 4.83 -15.81
C VAL A 151 16.86 3.64 -15.06
N ARG A 152 16.22 3.87 -13.91
CA ARG A 152 15.62 2.77 -13.13
C ARG A 152 14.43 2.11 -13.83
N PHE A 153 13.58 2.90 -14.47
CA PHE A 153 12.36 2.38 -15.08
C PHE A 153 12.62 1.81 -16.47
N TYR A 154 13.45 2.46 -17.28
CA TYR A 154 13.65 2.11 -18.69
C TYR A 154 15.07 1.60 -19.03
N GLY A 155 16.03 1.72 -18.12
CA GLY A 155 17.39 1.21 -18.30
C GLY A 155 17.57 -0.27 -17.94
N ARG A 156 16.57 -0.92 -17.32
CA ARG A 156 16.61 -2.34 -16.94
C ARG A 156 16.86 -3.27 -18.15
N ALA A 157 17.58 -4.38 -17.95
CA ALA A 157 17.94 -5.32 -19.01
C ALA A 157 16.70 -5.87 -19.76
N LYS A 158 15.79 -6.52 -19.04
CA LYS A 158 14.49 -6.97 -19.59
C LYS A 158 13.42 -5.95 -19.24
N LEU A 159 12.74 -5.30 -20.17
CA LEU A 159 11.67 -4.32 -19.87
C LEU A 159 10.29 -4.99 -19.64
N PRO A 160 9.37 -4.41 -18.86
CA PRO A 160 7.98 -4.84 -18.90
C PRO A 160 7.36 -4.50 -20.27
N PRO A 161 6.24 -5.14 -20.63
CA PRO A 161 5.51 -4.80 -21.85
C PRO A 161 5.13 -3.32 -21.85
N LEU A 162 5.43 -2.65 -22.97
CA LEU A 162 5.17 -1.23 -23.17
C LEU A 162 3.78 -0.99 -23.78
N VAL A 163 3.31 -1.96 -24.55
CA VAL A 163 1.95 -2.03 -25.09
C VAL A 163 1.26 -3.28 -24.57
N ASP A 164 -0.05 -3.21 -24.42
CA ASP A 164 -0.89 -4.37 -24.14
C ASP A 164 -1.24 -5.14 -25.43
N GLY A 165 -1.99 -6.23 -25.30
CA GLY A 165 -2.46 -7.01 -26.46
C GLY A 165 -3.42 -6.26 -27.39
N LYS A 166 -3.89 -5.07 -27.01
CA LYS A 166 -4.73 -4.18 -27.83
C LYS A 166 -3.93 -3.03 -28.46
N GLY A 167 -2.60 -3.05 -28.32
CA GLY A 167 -1.71 -1.99 -28.80
C GLY A 167 -1.75 -0.70 -27.97
N GLN A 168 -2.48 -0.69 -26.84
CA GLN A 168 -2.57 0.49 -25.97
C GLN A 168 -1.36 0.56 -25.04
N PRO A 169 -0.83 1.76 -24.74
CA PRO A 169 0.30 1.88 -23.82
C PRO A 169 -0.03 1.33 -22.43
N THR A 170 0.85 0.50 -21.89
CA THR A 170 0.67 -0.02 -20.54
C THR A 170 0.84 1.09 -19.51
N ARG A 171 0.40 0.84 -18.28
CA ARG A 171 0.60 1.77 -17.17
C ARG A 171 2.07 2.08 -16.90
N HIS A 172 2.98 1.16 -17.25
CA HIS A 172 4.41 1.41 -17.20
C HIS A 172 4.82 2.46 -18.24
N ALA A 173 4.44 2.29 -19.51
CA ALA A 173 4.72 3.26 -20.56
C ALA A 173 4.11 4.65 -20.25
N LEU A 174 2.86 4.68 -19.77
CA LEU A 174 2.19 5.93 -19.36
C LEU A 174 2.93 6.66 -18.22
N SER A 175 3.73 5.96 -17.43
CA SER A 175 4.55 6.62 -16.41
C SER A 175 5.56 7.61 -17.00
N ALA A 176 5.96 7.46 -18.28
CA ALA A 176 6.80 8.44 -18.96
C ALA A 176 6.14 9.82 -19.05
N HIS A 177 4.86 9.85 -19.40
CA HIS A 177 4.10 11.10 -19.54
C HIS A 177 4.04 11.87 -18.22
N ALA A 178 3.94 11.17 -17.09
CA ALA A 178 3.94 11.79 -15.76
C ALA A 178 5.28 12.49 -15.40
N TRP A 179 6.35 12.23 -16.17
CA TRP A 179 7.66 12.85 -16.06
C TRP A 179 8.01 13.72 -17.28
N GLY A 180 7.00 14.10 -18.07
CA GLY A 180 7.18 14.95 -19.26
C GLY A 180 8.02 14.31 -20.36
N GLU A 181 8.08 12.97 -20.40
CA GLU A 181 8.66 12.23 -21.51
C GLU A 181 7.55 11.63 -22.38
N PRO A 182 7.78 11.45 -23.70
CA PRO A 182 6.82 10.80 -24.57
C PRO A 182 6.58 9.35 -24.14
N VAL A 183 5.36 8.86 -24.34
CA VAL A 183 4.97 7.49 -23.96
C VAL A 183 5.66 6.48 -24.90
N PRO A 184 6.59 5.64 -24.41
CA PRO A 184 7.30 4.71 -25.27
C PRO A 184 6.40 3.53 -25.65
N LYS A 185 6.17 3.30 -26.94
CA LYS A 185 5.49 2.09 -27.44
C LYS A 185 6.46 0.97 -27.80
N THR A 186 7.71 1.31 -28.13
CA THR A 186 8.76 0.37 -28.53
C THR A 186 9.91 0.34 -27.52
N VAL A 187 10.66 -0.77 -27.51
CA VAL A 187 11.86 -0.91 -26.68
C VAL A 187 12.87 0.19 -27.00
N ALA A 188 13.10 0.47 -28.29
CA ALA A 188 14.00 1.54 -28.71
C ALA A 188 13.59 2.91 -28.14
N ALA A 189 12.30 3.25 -28.16
CA ALA A 189 11.81 4.49 -27.56
C ALA A 189 12.04 4.53 -26.04
N ALA A 190 11.82 3.42 -25.32
CA ALA A 190 12.14 3.33 -23.90
C ALA A 190 13.65 3.51 -23.63
N ARG A 191 14.51 2.92 -24.46
CA ARG A 191 15.97 3.07 -24.36
C ARG A 191 16.42 4.51 -24.58
N ARG A 192 15.79 5.26 -25.49
CA ARG A 192 16.07 6.70 -25.66
C ARG A 192 15.78 7.49 -24.38
N ILE A 193 14.71 7.16 -23.66
CA ILE A 193 14.40 7.76 -22.35
C ILE A 193 15.50 7.44 -21.34
N ALA A 194 15.96 6.18 -21.29
CA ALA A 194 17.06 5.77 -20.40
C ALA A 194 18.36 6.52 -20.72
N ALA A 195 18.75 6.62 -21.99
CA ALA A 195 19.93 7.35 -22.44
C ALA A 195 19.86 8.85 -22.13
N LYS A 196 18.66 9.46 -22.28
CA LYS A 196 18.43 10.84 -21.80
C LYS A 196 18.62 10.93 -20.29
N GLY A 197 18.16 9.93 -19.54
CA GLY A 197 18.37 9.85 -18.11
C GLY A 197 19.84 9.79 -17.69
N GLU A 198 20.65 9.00 -18.40
CA GLU A 198 22.10 8.90 -18.18
C GLU A 198 22.80 10.24 -18.45
N ARG A 199 22.44 10.93 -19.53
CA ARG A 199 22.94 12.28 -19.84
C ARG A 199 22.62 13.29 -18.74
N LEU A 200 21.39 13.30 -18.21
CA LEU A 200 21.00 14.15 -17.08
C LEU A 200 21.81 13.84 -15.82
N LEU A 201 22.08 12.56 -15.53
CA LEU A 201 22.91 12.16 -14.39
C LEU A 201 24.37 12.57 -14.58
N ALA A 202 24.92 12.46 -15.78
CA ALA A 202 26.26 12.92 -16.10
C ALA A 202 26.39 14.44 -15.91
N ARG A 203 25.43 15.23 -16.41
CA ARG A 203 25.36 16.68 -16.18
C ARG A 203 25.26 17.02 -14.70
N TYR A 204 24.41 16.33 -13.95
CA TYR A 204 24.31 16.49 -12.49
C TYR A 204 25.65 16.21 -11.78
N ARG A 205 26.35 15.12 -12.13
CA ARG A 205 27.66 14.80 -11.54
C ARG A 205 28.69 15.89 -11.84
N ARG A 206 28.75 16.38 -13.09
CA ARG A 206 29.64 17.49 -13.47
C ARG A 206 29.32 18.78 -12.70
N ALA A 207 28.04 19.14 -12.60
CA ALA A 207 27.60 20.32 -11.84
C ALA A 207 27.93 20.19 -10.35
N LYS A 208 27.83 18.98 -9.78
CA LYS A 208 28.18 18.72 -8.37
C LYS A 208 29.68 18.79 -8.12
N VAL A 209 30.52 18.37 -9.06
CA VAL A 209 31.99 18.46 -8.93
C VAL A 209 32.47 19.91 -9.03
N ARG A 210 31.75 20.75 -9.77
CA ARG A 210 32.07 22.18 -9.95
C ARG A 210 31.58 23.08 -8.80
N ALA A 211 30.75 22.56 -7.89
CA ALA A 211 30.14 23.30 -6.79
C ALA A 211 30.78 22.88 -5.47
#